data_AF-A0A813J4K3-F1
#
_entry.id   AF-A0A813J4K3-F1
#
_cell.length_a   1.000
_cell.length_b   1.000
_cell.length_c   1.000
_cell.angle_alpha   90.00
_cell.angle_beta   90.00
_cell.angle_gamma   90.00
#
_symmetry.space_group_name_H-M   'P 1'
#
loop_
_entity.id
_entity.type
_entity.pdbx_description
1 polymer ?
#
loop_
_entity_poly.entity_id
_entity_poly.type
_entity_poly.pdbx_seq_one_letter_code
_entity_poly.pdbx_strand_id
1 'polypeptide(L)'
;MNSSLGRTAEQHLHKYGHRARVVIADVRNVDMREATAVTSFFLSHSFNAEGSSLKEYLSKTLQPGCLVLNYTYPVLGWQGSYSNGVYRYEIGQHLSDPGK
;
A
#
# COMPACT_ATOMS: atom_id res chain seq x y z
N MET A 1 -11.51 12.92 6.74
CA MET A 1 -10.05 12.69 6.78
C MET A 1 -9.57 13.10 8.17
N ASN A 2 -8.90 12.23 8.93
CA ASN A 2 -8.57 12.49 10.34
C ASN A 2 -7.14 13.03 10.49
N SER A 3 -6.99 14.34 10.63
CA SER A 3 -5.70 15.03 10.75
C SER A 3 -4.92 14.70 12.02
N SER A 4 -5.58 14.22 13.08
CA SER A 4 -4.89 13.83 14.31
C SER A 4 -4.10 12.55 14.13
N LEU A 5 -4.63 11.58 13.38
CA LEU A 5 -3.97 10.30 13.14
C LEU A 5 -2.66 10.47 12.36
N GLY A 6 -2.67 11.30 11.32
CA GLY A 6 -1.46 11.57 10.55
C GLY A 6 -0.39 12.30 11.36
N ARG A 7 -0.78 13.27 12.21
CA ARG A 7 0.15 13.96 13.12
C ARG A 7 0.79 13.00 14.13
N THR A 8 0.01 12.10 14.73
CA THR A 8 0.55 11.07 15.63
C THR A 8 1.51 10.14 14.90
N ALA A 9 1.17 9.71 13.67
CA ALA A 9 2.05 8.89 12.86
C ALA A 9 3.37 9.60 12.53
N GLU A 10 3.32 10.89 12.17
CA GLU A 10 4.51 11.71 11.91
C GLU A 10 5.41 11.79 13.14
N GLN A 11 4.85 12.05 14.33
CA GLN A 11 5.59 12.10 15.58
C GLN A 11 6.31 10.77 15.88
N HIS A 12 5.63 9.63 15.68
CA HIS A 12 6.22 8.32 15.92
C HIS A 12 7.30 7.95 14.89
N LEU A 13 7.16 8.43 13.65
CA LEU A 13 8.07 8.13 12.55
C LEU A 13 9.21 9.15 12.40
N HIS A 14 9.16 10.28 13.12
CA HIS A 14 10.19 11.32 13.06
C HIS A 14 11.61 10.77 13.27
N LYS A 15 11.78 9.78 14.14
CA LYS A 15 13.08 9.13 14.41
C LYS A 15 13.74 8.49 13.16
N TYR A 16 12.97 8.23 12.10
CA TYR A 16 13.48 7.70 10.84
C TYR A 16 13.88 8.79 9.83
N GLY A 17 13.74 10.07 10.20
CA GLY A 17 14.13 11.21 9.39
C GLY A 17 13.47 11.21 8.01
N HIS A 18 14.26 11.41 6.96
CA HIS A 18 13.80 11.42 5.57
C HIS A 18 13.46 10.03 5.00
N ARG A 19 13.73 8.94 5.74
CA ARG A 19 13.49 7.57 5.27
C ARG A 19 12.02 7.14 5.39
N ALA A 20 11.20 7.87 6.14
CA ALA A 20 9.78 7.61 6.29
C ALA A 20 9.01 8.92 6.07
N ARG A 21 7.99 8.87 5.22
CA ARG A 21 7.10 10.00 4.95
C ARG A 21 5.66 9.56 5.21
N VAL A 22 4.99 10.26 6.11
CA VAL A 22 3.53 10.12 6.27
C VAL A 22 2.87 11.00 5.22
N VAL A 23 1.95 10.43 4.47
CA VAL A 23 1.18 11.17 3.47
C VAL A 23 -0.29 10.99 3.80
N ILE A 24 -0.98 12.09 4.04
CA ILE A 24 -2.43 12.12 4.18
C ILE A 24 -2.95 12.78 2.91
N ALA A 25 -3.35 11.98 1.93
CA ALA A 25 -3.94 12.43 0.67
C ALA A 25 -4.77 11.30 0.06
N ASP A 26 -5.49 11.59 -1.02
CA ASP A 26 -5.89 10.53 -1.92
C ASP A 26 -4.63 9.88 -2.50
N VAL A 27 -4.43 8.60 -2.21
CA VAL A 27 -3.23 7.86 -2.63
C VAL A 27 -3.03 7.88 -4.14
N ARG A 28 -4.10 8.03 -4.94
CA ARG A 28 -4.02 8.16 -6.41
C ARG A 28 -3.35 9.45 -6.88
N ASN A 29 -3.17 10.41 -5.97
CA ASN A 29 -2.50 11.69 -6.22
C ASN A 29 -1.10 11.75 -5.59
N VAL A 30 -0.57 10.62 -5.09
CA VAL A 30 0.72 10.58 -4.40
C VAL A 30 1.78 9.94 -5.29
N ASP A 31 2.86 10.68 -5.57
CA ASP A 31 4.01 10.08 -6.23
C ASP A 31 4.71 9.07 -5.29
N MET A 32 4.63 7.79 -5.67
CA MET A 32 5.21 6.65 -4.94
C MET A 32 6.32 5.96 -5.74
N ARG A 33 6.84 6.58 -6.81
CA ARG A 33 7.85 5.94 -7.68
C ARG A 33 9.14 5.57 -6.95
N GLU A 34 9.49 6.30 -5.89
CA GLU A 34 10.68 6.05 -5.06
C GLU A 34 10.38 5.20 -3.82
N ALA A 35 9.13 4.78 -3.62
CA ALA A 35 8.77 3.96 -2.48
C ALA A 35 9.35 2.54 -2.63
N THR A 36 10.09 2.09 -1.62
CA THR A 36 10.56 0.70 -1.50
C THR A 36 9.60 -0.16 -0.67
N ALA A 37 8.80 0.48 0.18
CA ALA A 37 7.71 -0.13 0.92
C ALA A 37 6.55 0.86 1.10
N VAL A 38 5.33 0.35 1.01
CA VAL A 38 4.09 1.09 1.27
C VAL A 38 3.30 0.33 2.32
N THR A 39 2.97 1.01 3.42
CA THR A 39 2.06 0.47 4.44
C THR A 39 0.73 1.20 4.36
N SER A 40 -0.35 0.44 4.23
CA SER A 40 -1.70 0.96 4.03
C SER A 40 -2.74 0.28 4.92
N PHE A 41 -3.85 0.97 5.13
CA PHE A 41 -5.03 0.49 5.87
C PHE A 41 -6.27 0.55 4.98
N PHE A 42 -6.14 0.09 3.73
CA PHE A 42 -7.23 0.15 2.76
C PHE A 42 -8.34 -0.84 3.13
N LEU A 43 -9.57 -0.40 2.95
CA LEU A 43 -10.77 -1.18 3.27
C LEU A 43 -11.29 -1.87 2.01
N SER A 44 -12.22 -2.81 2.16
CA SER A 44 -12.80 -3.56 1.03
C SER A 44 -13.37 -2.67 -0.08
N HIS A 45 -14.02 -1.55 0.28
CA HIS A 45 -14.57 -0.60 -0.69
C HIS A 45 -13.51 0.22 -1.41
N SER A 46 -12.25 0.26 -0.93
CA SER A 46 -11.14 0.89 -1.64
C SER A 46 -10.78 0.13 -2.93
N PHE A 47 -11.28 -1.10 -3.09
CA PHE A 47 -10.99 -2.01 -4.22
C PHE A 47 -12.24 -2.50 -4.98
N ASN A 48 -13.42 -1.90 -4.76
CA ASN A 48 -14.67 -2.27 -5.46
C ASN A 48 -14.71 -1.70 -6.90
N ALA A 49 -15.86 -1.74 -7.59
CA ALA A 49 -15.98 -1.35 -9.01
C ALA A 49 -15.42 0.04 -9.36
N GLU A 50 -15.41 1.00 -8.43
CA GLU A 50 -14.71 2.30 -8.57
C GLU A 50 -13.28 2.30 -8.00
N GLY A 51 -13.02 1.42 -7.03
CA GLY A 51 -11.72 1.10 -6.42
C GLY A 51 -10.79 0.21 -7.26
N SER A 52 -11.24 -0.36 -8.38
CA SER A 52 -10.38 -1.00 -9.40
C SER A 52 -9.23 -0.06 -9.80
N SER A 53 -9.52 1.25 -9.81
CA SER A 53 -8.55 2.31 -10.05
C SER A 53 -7.38 2.29 -9.06
N LEU A 54 -7.60 1.95 -7.79
CA LEU A 54 -6.55 1.94 -6.78
C LEU A 54 -5.58 0.78 -6.98
N LYS A 55 -6.11 -0.42 -7.19
CA LYS A 55 -5.28 -1.61 -7.48
C LYS A 55 -4.40 -1.36 -8.70
N GLU A 56 -5.00 -0.89 -9.80
CA GLU A 56 -4.27 -0.59 -11.02
C GLU A 56 -3.24 0.52 -10.82
N TYR A 57 -3.61 1.57 -10.09
CA TYR A 57 -2.71 2.67 -9.77
C TYR A 57 -1.47 2.16 -9.04
N LEU A 58 -1.66 1.38 -7.97
CA LEU A 58 -0.56 0.80 -7.19
C LEU A 58 0.34 -0.08 -8.07
N SER A 59 -0.22 -0.94 -8.92
CA SER A 59 0.57 -1.77 -9.85
C SER A 59 1.36 -0.95 -10.88
N LYS A 60 0.86 0.22 -11.29
CA LYS A 60 1.51 1.07 -12.32
C LYS A 60 2.55 2.03 -11.74
N THR A 61 2.33 2.55 -10.53
CA THR A 61 3.20 3.60 -9.96
C THR A 61 4.36 3.05 -9.14
N LEU A 62 4.18 1.87 -8.53
CA LEU A 62 5.22 1.26 -7.71
C LEU A 62 6.21 0.49 -8.59
N GLN A 63 7.49 0.55 -8.22
CA GLN A 63 8.53 -0.18 -8.93
C GLN A 63 8.50 -1.68 -8.58
N PRO A 64 8.89 -2.58 -9.50
CA PRO A 64 9.13 -3.98 -9.18
C PRO A 64 10.05 -4.15 -7.96
N GLY A 65 9.71 -5.08 -7.07
CA GLY A 65 10.41 -5.29 -5.79
C GLY A 65 9.90 -4.42 -4.64
N CYS A 66 9.07 -3.39 -4.89
CA CYS A 66 8.43 -2.63 -3.83
C CYS A 66 7.52 -3.55 -2.99
N LEU A 67 7.59 -3.41 -1.67
CA LEU A 67 6.72 -4.14 -0.75
C LEU A 67 5.42 -3.37 -0.50
N VAL A 68 4.28 -4.01 -0.67
CA VAL A 68 2.99 -3.45 -0.26
C VAL A 68 2.48 -4.23 0.95
N LEU A 69 2.27 -3.53 2.05
CA LEU A 69 1.78 -4.05 3.32
C LEU A 69 0.39 -3.45 3.57
N ASN A 70 -0.67 -4.21 3.25
CA ASN A 70 -2.02 -3.76 3.52
C ASN A 70 -2.58 -4.44 4.77
N TYR A 71 -2.96 -3.63 5.74
CA TYR A 71 -3.68 -4.08 6.92
C TYR A 71 -5.16 -4.23 6.57
N THR A 72 -5.85 -5.10 7.31
CA THR A 72 -7.31 -5.28 7.28
C THR A 72 -7.87 -6.06 6.09
N TYR A 73 -7.45 -5.80 4.85
CA TYR A 73 -8.10 -6.41 3.68
C TYR A 73 -7.12 -6.85 2.58
N PRO A 74 -7.34 -8.00 1.90
CA PRO A 74 -6.50 -8.40 0.78
C PRO A 74 -6.80 -7.58 -0.48
N VAL A 75 -5.77 -7.31 -1.29
CA VAL A 75 -5.96 -6.79 -2.66
C VAL A 75 -6.40 -7.96 -3.54
N LEU A 76 -7.63 -7.92 -4.05
CA LEU A 76 -8.20 -9.03 -4.82
C LEU A 76 -7.43 -9.30 -6.12
N GLY A 77 -7.10 -10.58 -6.34
CA GLY A 77 -6.32 -11.03 -7.50
C GLY A 77 -4.83 -10.71 -7.42
N TRP A 78 -4.33 -10.23 -6.28
CA TRP A 78 -2.89 -10.21 -6.00
C TRP A 78 -2.51 -11.42 -5.15
N GLN A 79 -1.42 -12.07 -5.50
CA GLN A 79 -0.83 -13.17 -4.75
C GLN A 79 0.22 -12.62 -3.76
N GLY A 80 0.17 -13.10 -2.52
CA GLY A 80 1.01 -12.60 -1.45
C GLY A 80 0.96 -13.49 -0.20
N SER A 81 1.61 -13.04 0.87
CA SER A 81 1.61 -13.73 2.16
C SER A 81 0.78 -12.98 3.18
N TYR A 82 0.08 -13.69 4.06
CA TYR A 82 -0.63 -13.11 5.20
C TYR A 82 0.03 -13.53 6.52
N SER A 83 0.42 -12.56 7.33
CA SER A 83 0.94 -12.80 8.68
C SER A 83 0.62 -11.64 9.62
N ASN A 84 0.30 -11.95 10.87
CA ASN A 84 0.04 -10.95 11.93
C ASN A 84 -0.97 -9.85 11.55
N GLY A 85 -2.03 -10.18 10.80
CA GLY A 85 -3.03 -9.19 10.39
C GLY A 85 -2.64 -8.34 9.18
N VAL A 86 -1.54 -8.66 8.51
CA VAL A 86 -0.98 -7.91 7.39
C VAL A 86 -0.91 -8.77 6.14
N TYR A 87 -1.48 -8.26 5.05
CA TYR A 87 -1.27 -8.82 3.71
C TYR A 87 -0.04 -8.16 3.09
N ARG A 88 0.95 -8.99 2.73
CA ARG A 88 2.20 -8.56 2.11
C ARG A 88 2.26 -9.02 0.66
N TYR A 89 2.59 -8.08 -0.21
CA TYR A 89 2.76 -8.28 -1.65
C TYR A 89 4.10 -7.71 -2.10
N GLU A 90 4.68 -8.31 -3.14
CA GLU A 90 5.85 -7.78 -3.82
C GLU A 90 5.47 -7.37 -5.24
N ILE A 91 5.72 -6.11 -5.58
CA ILE A 91 5.40 -5.57 -6.90
C ILE A 91 6.20 -6.31 -7.98
N GLY A 92 5.54 -6.72 -9.06
CA GLY A 92 6.11 -7.61 -10.10
C GLY A 92 5.87 -9.10 -9.86
N GLN A 93 5.80 -9.56 -8.60
CA GLN A 93 5.51 -10.97 -8.27
C GLN A 93 4.04 -11.22 -7.93
N HIS A 94 3.34 -10.19 -7.46
CA HIS A 94 1.94 -10.27 -7.03
C HIS A 94 0.95 -10.66 -8.13
N LEU A 95 1.32 -10.55 -9.41
CA LEU A 95 0.51 -10.97 -10.56
C LEU A 95 0.97 -12.29 -11.17
N SER A 96 2.11 -12.82 -10.71
CA SER A 96 2.64 -14.08 -11.22
C SER A 96 1.77 -15.22 -10.70
N ASP A 97 1.03 -15.85 -11.61
CA ASP A 97 0.33 -17.09 -11.34
C ASP A 97 1.37 -18.20 -11.09
N PRO A 98 1.45 -18.85 -9.92
CA PRO A 98 2.06 -20.16 -9.85
C PRO A 98 1.04 -21.12 -10.49
N GLY A 99 1.00 -21.11 -11.82
CA GLY A 99 0.02 -21.83 -12.62
C GLY A 99 -0.22 -23.24 -12.10
N LYS A 100 -1.50 -23.58 -11.97
CA LYS A 100 -1.98 -24.94 -12.18
C LYS A 100 -2.27 -25.14 -13.66
#